data_AF-A0A955FR18-F1
#
_entry.id   AF-A0A955FR18-F1
#
_cell.length_a   1.000
_cell.length_b   1.000
_cell.length_c   1.000
_cell.angle_alpha   90.00
_cell.angle_beta   90.00
_cell.angle_gamma   90.00
#
_symmetry.space_group_name_H-M   'P 1'
#
loop_
_entity.id
_entity.type
_entity.pdbx_description
1 polymer ?
#
loop_
_entity_poly.entity_id
_entity_poly.type
_entity_poly.pdbx_seq_one_letter_code
_entity_poly.pdbx_strand_id
1 'polypeptide(L)' 'MAGTKTGGKAAAATNKARYGDDFYQRIGAIGGKKGRTGGFYANRELARIAGAKGGRISKRGKAVF' A
#
# COMPACT_ATOMS: atom_id res chain seq x y z
N MET A 1 6.81 14.46 -15.31
CA MET A 1 7.54 13.33 -15.91
C MET A 1 7.02 12.04 -15.28
N ALA A 2 6.80 10.98 -16.07
CA ALA A 2 6.36 9.70 -15.54
C ALA A 2 7.43 9.11 -14.60
N GLY A 3 7.01 8.38 -13.57
CA GLY A 3 7.91 7.74 -12.61
C GLY A 3 8.55 8.66 -11.56
N THR A 4 8.34 9.99 -11.62
CA THR A 4 8.84 10.92 -10.59
C THR A 4 7.82 11.13 -9.47
N LYS A 5 8.29 11.52 -8.27
CA LYS A 5 7.41 11.90 -7.15
C LYS A 5 6.40 12.99 -7.54
N THR A 6 6.85 13.98 -8.32
CA THR A 6 6.00 15.07 -8.81
C THR A 6 4.94 14.57 -9.78
N GLY A 7 5.30 13.69 -10.71
CA GLY A 7 4.35 13.05 -11.63
C GLY A 7 3.29 12.22 -10.90
N GLY A 8 3.69 11.46 -9.88
CA GLY A 8 2.76 10.69 -9.05
C GLY A 8 1.74 11.56 -8.30
N LYS A 9 2.18 12.70 -7.75
CA LYS A 9 1.28 13.67 -7.09
C LYS A 9 0.26 14.27 -8.07
N ALA A 10 0.72 14.66 -9.26
CA ALA A 10 -0.16 15.19 -10.30
C ALA A 10 -1.20 14.16 -10.75
N ALA A 11 -0.78 12.91 -10.96
CA ALA A 11 -1.69 11.82 -11.32
C ALA A 11 -2.73 11.56 -10.21
N ALA A 12 -2.32 11.57 -8.94
CA ALA A 12 -3.25 11.41 -7.82
C ALA A 12 -4.28 12.53 -7.74
N ALA A 13 -3.88 13.79 -7.98
CA ALA A 13 -4.79 14.93 -8.03
C ALA A 13 -5.81 14.77 -9.17
N THR A 14 -5.35 14.43 -10.38
CA THR A 14 -6.23 14.20 -11.54
C THR A 14 -7.21 13.05 -11.28
N ASN A 15 -6.77 11.96 -10.66
CA ASN A 15 -7.63 10.81 -10.37
C ASN A 15 -8.72 11.17 -9.35
N LYS A 16 -8.37 11.91 -8.28
CA LYS A 16 -9.36 12.37 -7.30
C LYS A 16 -10.36 13.35 -7.91
N ALA A 17 -9.89 14.28 -8.75
CA ALA A 17 -10.77 15.23 -9.43
C ALA A 17 -11.73 14.54 -10.40
N ARG A 18 -11.30 13.47 -11.10
CA ARG A 18 -12.13 12.74 -12.07
C ARG A 18 -13.09 11.73 -11.44
N TYR A 19 -12.68 11.08 -10.36
CA TYR A 19 -13.37 9.91 -9.83
C TYR A 19 -13.84 10.05 -8.38
N GLY A 20 -13.59 11.21 -7.75
CA GLY A 20 -13.91 11.48 -6.35
C GLY A 20 -12.76 11.23 -5.39
N ASP A 21 -12.82 11.84 -4.21
CA ASP A 21 -11.82 11.67 -3.15
C ASP A 21 -11.76 10.25 -2.60
N ASP A 22 -12.86 9.51 -2.71
CA ASP A 22 -13.03 8.11 -2.31
C ASP A 22 -12.48 7.11 -3.34
N PHE A 23 -12.03 7.57 -4.52
CA PHE A 23 -11.58 6.71 -5.62
C PHE A 23 -10.59 5.62 -5.17
N TYR A 24 -9.54 6.00 -4.45
CA TYR A 24 -8.51 5.05 -4.00
C TYR A 24 -9.04 4.07 -2.93
N GLN A 25 -9.98 4.50 -2.10
CA GLN A 25 -10.62 3.63 -1.10
C GLN A 25 -11.49 2.58 -1.80
N ARG A 26 -12.29 3.00 -2.79
CA ARG A 26 -13.17 2.12 -3.56
C ARG A 26 -12.41 1.06 -4.34
N ILE A 27 -11.40 1.45 -5.11
CA ILE A 27 -10.61 0.47 -5.89
C ILE A 27 -9.84 -0.49 -4.97
N GLY A 28 -9.35 0.00 -3.82
CA GLY A 28 -8.70 -0.82 -2.80
C GLY A 28 -9.63 -1.87 -2.20
N ALA A 29 -10.86 -1.47 -1.85
CA ALA A 29 -11.87 -2.39 -1.32
C ALA A 29 -12.30 -3.45 -2.34
N ILE A 30 -12.51 -3.06 -3.60
CA ILE A 30 -12.84 -3.99 -4.69
C ILE A 30 -11.70 -5.00 -4.90
N GLY A 31 -10.45 -4.51 -4.93
CA GLY A 31 -9.26 -5.35 -5.05
C GLY A 31 -9.11 -6.32 -3.88
N GLY A 32 -9.31 -5.84 -2.66
CA GLY A 32 -9.28 -6.66 -1.45
C GLY A 32 -10.34 -7.76 -1.46
N LYS A 33 -11.58 -7.43 -1.84
CA LYS A 33 -12.69 -8.41 -1.94
C LYS A 33 -12.45 -9.46 -3.03
N LYS A 34 -11.80 -9.08 -4.14
CA LYS A 34 -11.43 -10.01 -5.23
C LYS A 34 -10.17 -10.84 -4.93
N GLY A 35 -9.34 -10.38 -3.98
CA GLY A 35 -8.16 -11.11 -3.54
C GLY A 35 -8.54 -12.42 -2.85
N ARG A 36 -8.31 -13.54 -3.51
CA ARG A 36 -8.60 -14.89 -2.97
C ARG A 36 -7.44 -15.48 -2.19
N THR A 37 -6.21 -15.06 -2.52
CA THR A 37 -5.01 -15.35 -1.73
C THR A 37 -5.05 -14.41 -0.54
N GLY A 38 -5.52 -14.87 0.62
CA GLY A 38 -5.78 -14.00 1.77
C GLY A 38 -4.55 -13.33 2.42
N GLY A 39 -3.48 -13.04 1.68
CA GLY A 39 -2.36 -12.20 2.07
C GLY A 39 -1.84 -12.52 3.47
N PHE A 40 -1.53 -11.47 4.22
CA PHE A 40 -1.06 -11.57 5.60
C PHE A 40 -2.19 -11.82 6.62
N TYR A 41 -3.46 -11.74 6.20
CA TYR A 41 -4.61 -11.99 7.08
C TYR A 41 -4.95 -13.48 7.19
N ALA A 42 -4.90 -14.22 6.07
CA ALA A 42 -5.18 -15.65 6.00
C ALA A 42 -4.02 -16.52 6.49
N ASN A 43 -2.79 -15.98 6.51
CA ASN A 43 -1.65 -16.66 7.10
C ASN A 43 -0.86 -15.70 8.01
N ARG A 44 -1.21 -15.74 9.31
CA ARG A 44 -0.56 -14.94 10.36
C ARG A 44 0.94 -15.24 10.50
N GLU A 45 1.35 -16.48 10.25
CA GLU A 45 2.75 -16.87 10.33
C GLU A 45 3.58 -16.25 9.21
N LEU A 46 3.06 -16.28 7.98
CA LEU A 46 3.67 -15.58 6.83
C LEU A 46 3.83 -14.09 7.11
N ALA A 47 2.82 -13.46 7.72
CA ALA A 47 2.87 -12.05 8.13
C ALA A 47 4.01 -11.77 9.12
N ARG A 48 4.14 -12.62 10.13
CA ARG A 48 5.21 -12.52 11.13
C ARG A 48 6.59 -12.65 10.48
N ILE A 49 6.79 -13.66 9.62
CA ILE A 49 8.07 -13.91 8.95
C ILE A 49 8.45 -12.74 8.03
N ALA A 50 7.50 -12.27 7.21
CA ALA A 50 7.73 -11.14 6.31
C ALA A 50 8.04 -9.84 7.08
N GLY A 51 7.29 -9.57 8.16
CA GLY A 51 7.52 -8.42 9.03
C GLY A 51 8.90 -8.46 9.70
N ALA A 52 9.29 -9.60 10.26
CA ALA A 52 10.61 -9.79 10.87
C ALA A 52 11.76 -9.60 9.86
N LYS A 53 11.61 -10.16 8.65
CA LYS A 53 12.60 -9.98 7.56
C LYS A 53 12.72 -8.52 7.15
N GLY A 54 11.58 -7.84 6.96
CA GLY A 54 11.54 -6.43 6.61
C GLY A 54 12.16 -5.52 7.68
N GLY A 55 11.88 -5.80 8.95
CA GLY A 55 12.49 -5.11 10.09
C GLY A 55 14.00 -5.30 10.14
N ARG A 56 14.49 -6.53 9.96
CA ARG A 56 15.93 -6.84 9.97
C ARG A 56 16.70 -6.17 8.81
N ILE A 57 16.10 -6.07 7.62
CA ILE A 57 16.73 -5.45 6.43
C ILE A 57 16.59 -3.92 6.43
N SER A 58 15.68 -3.37 7.23
CA SER A 58 15.39 -1.95 7.26
C SER A 58 16.63 -1.12 7.62
N LYS A 59 16.96 -0.16 6.75
CA LYS A 59 17.97 0.87 7.04
C LYS A 59 17.42 2.05 7.84
N ARG A 60 16.12 2.07 8.11
CA ARG A 60 15.48 3.08 8.97
C ARG A 60 15.84 2.76 10.42
N GLY A 61 16.33 3.76 11.15
CA GLY A 61 16.63 3.64 12.59
C GLY A 61 15.43 3.20 13.42
N LYS A 62 15.67 2.78 14.65
CA LYS A 62 14.60 2.43 15.60
C LYS A 62 13.67 3.63 15.74
N ALA A 63 12.36 3.40 15.57
CA ALA A 63 11.37 4.42 15.88
C ALA A 63 11.49 4.78 17.37
N VAL A 64 11.78 6.05 17.64
CA VAL A 64 11.75 6.61 18.99
C VAL A 64 10.34 7.15 19.16
N PHE A 65 9.60 6.61 20.13
CA PHE A 65 8.29 7.09 20.53
C PHE A 65 8.44 7.80 21.87
#